data_AF-A0AA96JM56-F1
#
_entry.id   AF-A0AA96JM56-F1
#
_cell.length_a   1.000
_cell.length_b   1.000
_cell.length_c   1.000
_cell.angle_alpha   90.00
_cell.angle_beta   90.00
_cell.angle_gamma   90.00
#
_symmetry.space_group_name_H-M   'P 1'
#
loop_
_entity.id
_entity.type
_entity.pdbx_description
1 polymer ?
#
loop_
_entity_poly.entity_id
_entity_poly.type
_entity_poly.pdbx_seq_one_letter_code
_entity_poly.pdbx_strand_id
1 'polypeptide(L)'
;MTTPHSGPALDALNGLSVGDALGAQFFVPATAAAHFAARTVPPGPWPWTDDTEMACSVYSVQVERGAVDTFDLTHSFARRHDFDRGYGPAANRLLRLVREGGDARALAAELFDGQGSYGNGAAMRVAPLGALYYADPTKAIRPAAETALITHTHPQAVDGAIAVAVAAAFAVQVGRQTRMTPTTFLDRVRAHTPAGAVRDGLTEAIALLGEPDPAVAARVLGNGSRTSAADTVPYALWCAARRLTDYPAAIWEAIGAGGDMDTVAAVTGGVVAACTGSAGIPAAWLAAREPLPAWAFPEPESVPGGRGRAEMLVPRPQPVPDLRWSEEEWQRIRSGPQEIGPDRRWSVHTREGTVRVCRSERDPVWELTVVRGRDGWRPVSAVAEAVDGRWSLSNGGERDPALLVQVLRAAATGERP
;
A
#
# COMPACT_ATOMS: atom_id res chain seq x y z
N MET A 1 -27.65 -2.43 -1.02
CA MET A 1 -27.17 -1.51 0.02
C MET A 1 -25.72 -1.85 0.24
N THR A 2 -24.81 -1.12 -0.41
CA THR A 2 -23.37 -1.23 -0.23
C THR A 2 -23.07 -0.86 1.22
N THR A 3 -22.50 -1.76 2.01
CA THR A 3 -21.99 -1.37 3.31
C THR A 3 -20.87 -0.37 3.07
N PRO A 4 -21.01 0.91 3.50
CA PRO A 4 -19.91 1.86 3.39
C PRO A 4 -18.70 1.27 4.13
N HIS A 5 -17.52 1.41 3.53
CA HIS A 5 -16.25 1.10 4.18
C HIS A 5 -16.29 1.62 5.62
N SER A 6 -16.21 0.69 6.58
CA SER A 6 -16.42 0.99 8.00
C SER A 6 -15.79 -0.09 8.86
N GLY A 7 -15.67 0.22 10.15
CA GLY A 7 -15.17 -0.71 11.15
C GLY A 7 -13.65 -0.68 11.31
N PRO A 8 -13.11 -1.65 12.08
CA PRO A 8 -11.79 -1.52 12.67
C PRO A 8 -10.63 -1.37 11.68
N ALA A 9 -10.75 -1.97 10.49
CA ALA A 9 -9.74 -1.85 9.45
C ALA A 9 -9.64 -0.44 8.88
N LEU A 10 -10.79 0.22 8.66
CA LEU A 10 -10.79 1.61 8.21
C LEU A 10 -10.33 2.55 9.33
N ASP A 11 -10.72 2.27 10.57
CA ASP A 11 -10.25 3.02 11.72
C ASP A 11 -8.73 2.98 11.85
N ALA A 12 -8.15 1.79 11.74
CA ALA A 12 -6.70 1.61 11.72
C ALA A 12 -6.04 2.29 10.50
N LEU A 13 -6.65 2.24 9.31
CA LEU A 13 -6.10 2.93 8.12
C LEU A 13 -6.10 4.46 8.29
N ASN A 14 -7.17 5.02 8.85
CA ASN A 14 -7.24 6.45 9.16
C ASN A 14 -6.20 6.85 10.20
N GLY A 15 -6.04 6.05 11.26
CA GLY A 15 -5.05 6.31 12.29
C GLY A 15 -3.61 6.20 11.79
N LEU A 16 -3.33 5.19 10.97
CA LEU A 16 -2.03 5.01 10.34
C LEU A 16 -1.71 6.21 9.46
N SER A 17 -2.62 6.59 8.57
CA SER A 17 -2.36 7.63 7.58
C SER A 17 -2.26 9.04 8.14
N VAL A 18 -2.95 9.33 9.26
CA VAL A 18 -2.73 10.58 10.00
C VAL A 18 -1.38 10.56 10.72
N GLY A 19 -0.98 9.40 11.27
CA GLY A 19 0.31 9.23 11.95
C GLY A 19 1.48 9.43 11.00
N ASP A 20 1.46 8.73 9.87
CA ASP A 20 2.37 8.91 8.72
C ASP A 20 2.46 10.40 8.35
N ALA A 21 1.36 10.97 7.87
CA ALA A 21 1.38 12.31 7.29
C ALA A 21 1.87 13.37 8.27
N LEU A 22 1.46 13.29 9.54
CA LEU A 22 1.91 14.22 10.58
C LEU A 22 3.37 13.99 10.95
N GLY A 23 3.81 12.73 11.10
CA GLY A 23 5.20 12.37 11.39
C GLY A 23 6.15 12.89 10.32
N ALA A 24 5.77 12.76 9.05
CA ALA A 24 6.55 13.25 7.91
C ALA A 24 6.78 14.77 7.96
N GLN A 25 5.87 15.55 8.56
CA GLN A 25 6.04 17.01 8.66
C GLN A 25 7.22 17.41 9.55
N PHE A 26 7.61 16.54 10.50
CA PHE A 26 8.66 16.84 11.46
C PHE A 26 10.08 16.56 10.94
N PHE A 27 10.22 15.97 9.74
CA PHE A 27 11.51 15.95 9.05
C PHE A 27 11.95 17.34 8.56
N VAL A 28 11.00 18.27 8.40
CA VAL A 28 11.29 19.64 8.00
C VAL A 28 11.79 20.44 9.22
N PRO A 29 13.05 20.92 9.23
CA PRO A 29 13.62 21.54 10.43
C PRO A 29 12.85 22.78 10.91
N ALA A 30 12.30 23.56 9.98
CA ALA A 30 11.48 24.73 10.30
C ALA A 30 10.17 24.34 11.02
N THR A 31 9.51 23.29 10.55
CA THR A 31 8.31 22.73 11.19
C THR A 31 8.64 22.23 12.59
N ALA A 32 9.70 21.43 12.73
CA ALA A 32 10.12 20.90 14.03
C ALA A 32 10.42 22.02 15.04
N ALA A 33 11.18 23.04 14.63
CA ALA A 33 11.51 24.18 15.50
C ALA A 33 10.27 24.95 15.96
N ALA A 34 9.26 25.11 15.10
CA ALA A 34 8.04 25.87 15.41
C ALA A 34 7.04 25.07 16.27
N HIS A 35 6.94 23.76 16.05
CA HIS A 35 5.78 22.98 16.48
C HIS A 35 6.08 21.90 17.52
N PHE A 36 7.29 21.31 17.49
CA PHE A 36 7.59 20.09 18.24
C PHE A 36 7.58 20.30 19.76
N ALA A 37 8.32 21.31 20.26
CA ALA A 37 8.40 21.61 21.70
C ALA A 37 7.03 22.03 22.29
N ALA A 38 6.22 22.74 21.51
CA ALA A 38 4.89 23.19 21.91
C ALA A 38 3.80 22.12 21.73
N ARG A 39 4.12 20.97 21.12
CA ARG A 39 3.16 19.91 20.75
C ARG A 39 1.95 20.46 19.98
N THR A 40 2.22 21.37 19.03
CA THR A 40 1.22 21.91 18.11
C THR A 40 1.42 21.29 16.74
N VAL A 41 0.40 21.29 15.88
CA VAL A 41 0.52 20.72 14.52
C VAL A 41 0.67 21.84 13.47
N PRO A 42 1.46 21.62 12.39
CA PRO A 42 1.56 22.58 11.30
C PRO A 42 0.25 22.69 10.51
N PRO A 43 0.02 23.78 9.77
CA PRO A 43 -1.12 23.85 8.85
C PRO A 43 -1.05 22.74 7.79
N GLY A 44 -2.21 22.20 7.40
CA GLY A 44 -2.31 21.26 6.30
C GLY A 44 -2.31 21.93 4.90
N PRO A 45 -2.37 21.14 3.82
CA PRO A 45 -2.46 19.69 3.83
C PRO A 45 -1.12 19.01 4.17
N TRP A 46 -1.16 17.89 4.89
CA TRP A 46 -0.02 17.02 5.19
C TRP A 46 -0.04 15.85 4.20
N PRO A 47 0.92 15.79 3.25
CA PRO A 47 1.05 14.64 2.37
C PRO A 47 1.40 13.40 3.18
N TRP A 48 0.78 12.27 2.85
CA TRP A 48 1.17 10.95 3.36
C TRP A 48 2.28 10.32 2.49
N THR A 49 3.03 9.37 3.04
CA THR A 49 4.20 8.72 2.40
C THR A 49 3.89 7.32 1.87
N ASP A 50 4.92 6.53 1.58
CA ASP A 50 4.80 5.15 1.16
C ASP A 50 4.12 4.26 2.20
N ASP A 51 4.17 4.61 3.48
CA ASP A 51 3.43 3.98 4.57
C ASP A 51 1.94 3.88 4.26
N THR A 52 1.29 5.03 4.00
CA THR A 52 -0.13 5.10 3.66
C THR A 52 -0.42 4.51 2.28
N GLU A 53 0.42 4.75 1.28
CA GLU A 53 0.24 4.23 -0.08
C GLU A 53 0.18 2.69 -0.07
N MET A 54 1.13 2.05 0.64
CA MET A 54 1.14 0.61 0.81
C MET A 54 0.02 0.12 1.73
N ALA A 55 -0.32 0.83 2.80
CA ALA A 55 -1.44 0.47 3.67
C ALA A 55 -2.79 0.48 2.92
N CYS A 56 -3.00 1.47 2.05
CA CYS A 56 -4.17 1.56 1.17
C CYS A 56 -4.23 0.37 0.20
N SER A 57 -3.09 -0.06 -0.34
CA SER A 57 -3.01 -1.26 -1.18
C SER A 57 -3.44 -2.52 -0.41
N VAL A 58 -2.92 -2.73 0.80
CA VAL A 58 -3.30 -3.86 1.68
C VAL A 58 -4.80 -3.83 1.99
N TYR A 59 -5.31 -2.67 2.40
CA TYR A 59 -6.73 -2.49 2.70
C TYR A 59 -7.62 -2.77 1.48
N SER A 60 -7.27 -2.21 0.32
CA SER A 60 -8.07 -2.35 -0.91
C SER A 60 -8.20 -3.79 -1.37
N VAL A 61 -7.09 -4.54 -1.43
CA VAL A 61 -7.09 -5.95 -1.86
C VAL A 61 -7.89 -6.82 -0.90
N GLN A 62 -7.71 -6.59 0.41
CA GLN A 62 -8.45 -7.32 1.42
C GLN A 62 -9.95 -7.05 1.37
N VAL A 63 -10.39 -5.82 1.10
CA VAL A 63 -11.81 -5.48 0.95
C VAL A 63 -12.39 -6.04 -0.35
N GLU A 64 -11.65 -5.94 -1.46
CA GLU A 64 -12.08 -6.39 -2.78
C GLU A 64 -12.28 -7.92 -2.84
N ARG A 65 -11.46 -8.68 -2.11
CA ARG A 65 -11.42 -10.15 -2.18
C ARG A 65 -11.95 -10.87 -0.94
N GLY A 66 -12.07 -10.18 0.19
CA GLY A 66 -12.34 -10.78 1.50
C GLY A 66 -11.13 -11.53 2.11
N ALA A 67 -10.01 -11.62 1.40
CA ALA A 67 -8.75 -12.22 1.86
C ALA A 67 -7.56 -11.61 1.10
N VAL A 68 -6.38 -11.61 1.72
CA VAL A 68 -5.14 -11.24 1.03
C VAL A 68 -4.78 -12.31 0.01
N ASP A 69 -4.75 -11.91 -1.26
CA ASP A 69 -4.05 -12.64 -2.32
C ASP A 69 -2.71 -11.94 -2.58
N THR A 70 -1.61 -12.68 -2.44
CA THR A 70 -0.26 -12.12 -2.54
C THR A 70 0.11 -11.67 -3.95
N PHE A 71 -0.49 -12.27 -4.97
CA PHE A 71 -0.31 -11.87 -6.35
C PHE A 71 -1.03 -10.55 -6.61
N ASP A 72 -2.31 -10.42 -6.22
CA ASP A 72 -3.05 -9.16 -6.36
C ASP A 72 -2.40 -8.02 -5.55
N LEU A 73 -1.95 -8.32 -4.32
CA LEU A 73 -1.29 -7.33 -3.47
C LEU A 73 0.05 -6.85 -4.03
N THR A 74 0.85 -7.77 -4.55
CA THR A 74 2.12 -7.45 -5.22
C THR A 74 1.90 -6.48 -6.38
N HIS A 75 0.91 -6.74 -7.22
CA HIS A 75 0.60 -5.89 -8.36
C HIS A 75 -0.10 -4.60 -7.95
N SER A 76 -0.85 -4.62 -6.85
CA SER A 76 -1.38 -3.42 -6.22
C SER A 76 -0.24 -2.47 -5.85
N PHE A 77 0.80 -2.96 -5.17
CA PHE A 77 1.99 -2.17 -4.85
C PHE A 77 2.71 -1.70 -6.10
N ALA A 78 2.96 -2.61 -7.05
CA ALA A 78 3.70 -2.26 -8.26
C ALA A 78 2.93 -1.25 -9.13
N ARG A 79 1.61 -1.33 -9.25
CA ARG A 79 0.82 -0.38 -10.06
C ARG A 79 0.75 1.01 -9.42
N ARG A 80 0.66 1.06 -8.10
CA ARG A 80 0.42 2.30 -7.35
C ARG A 80 1.69 2.93 -6.78
N HIS A 81 2.82 2.25 -6.93
CA HIS A 81 4.14 2.78 -6.60
C HIS A 81 4.39 4.13 -7.27
N ASP A 82 4.52 5.15 -6.43
CA ASP A 82 4.86 6.53 -6.76
C ASP A 82 6.22 6.84 -6.15
N PHE A 83 7.19 7.22 -7.00
CA PHE A 83 8.57 7.45 -6.59
C PHE A 83 8.70 8.63 -5.62
N ASP A 84 7.77 9.59 -5.67
CA ASP A 84 7.83 10.81 -4.86
C ASP A 84 7.27 10.61 -3.44
N ARG A 85 6.81 9.40 -3.09
CA ARG A 85 6.19 9.08 -1.79
C ARG A 85 7.16 8.65 -0.69
N GLY A 86 8.47 8.61 -0.93
CA GLY A 86 9.46 8.33 0.12
C GLY A 86 9.99 6.89 0.18
N TYR A 87 9.58 6.03 -0.75
CA TYR A 87 10.05 4.65 -0.84
C TYR A 87 11.59 4.51 -0.77
N GLY A 88 12.05 3.54 0.01
CA GLY A 88 13.46 3.16 0.04
C GLY A 88 13.99 2.66 -1.33
N PRO A 89 15.29 2.81 -1.64
CA PRO A 89 15.86 2.44 -2.95
C PRO A 89 15.62 0.98 -3.35
N ALA A 90 15.67 0.05 -2.39
CA ALA A 90 15.41 -1.36 -2.64
C ALA A 90 13.94 -1.61 -3.03
N ALA A 91 13.00 -0.95 -2.35
CA ALA A 91 11.58 -1.03 -2.66
C ALA A 91 11.28 -0.44 -4.05
N ASN A 92 11.85 0.72 -4.37
CA ASN A 92 11.75 1.33 -5.70
C ASN A 92 12.21 0.37 -6.81
N ARG A 93 13.37 -0.28 -6.63
CA ARG A 93 13.88 -1.27 -7.60
C ARG A 93 12.97 -2.48 -7.72
N LEU A 94 12.55 -3.04 -6.58
CA LEU A 94 11.67 -4.21 -6.54
C LEU A 94 10.34 -3.94 -7.27
N LEU A 95 9.63 -2.88 -6.90
CA LEU A 95 8.30 -2.58 -7.43
C LEU A 95 8.34 -2.24 -8.92
N ARG A 96 9.44 -1.61 -9.40
CA ARG A 96 9.69 -1.43 -10.82
C ARG A 96 9.85 -2.77 -11.55
N LEU A 97 10.67 -3.69 -11.04
CA LEU A 97 10.90 -5.00 -11.67
C LEU A 97 9.63 -5.87 -11.67
N VAL A 98 8.80 -5.77 -10.63
CA VAL A 98 7.48 -6.40 -10.59
C VAL A 98 6.56 -5.81 -11.67
N ARG A 99 6.57 -4.49 -11.86
CA ARG A 99 5.82 -3.82 -12.92
C ARG A 99 6.26 -4.26 -14.33
N GLU A 100 7.51 -4.68 -14.47
CA GLU A 100 8.10 -5.24 -15.70
C GLU A 100 7.82 -6.75 -15.88
N GLY A 101 7.05 -7.37 -14.97
CA GLY A 101 6.61 -8.76 -15.05
C GLY A 101 7.44 -9.75 -14.24
N GLY A 102 8.34 -9.28 -13.37
CA GLY A 102 9.13 -10.15 -12.49
C GLY A 102 8.31 -10.74 -11.33
N ASP A 103 8.68 -11.96 -10.90
CA ASP A 103 8.09 -12.61 -9.74
C ASP A 103 8.55 -11.92 -8.45
N ALA A 104 7.63 -11.29 -7.72
CA ALA A 104 7.98 -10.48 -6.56
C ALA A 104 8.63 -11.27 -5.43
N ARG A 105 8.26 -12.54 -5.23
CA ARG A 105 8.84 -13.34 -4.15
C ARG A 105 10.29 -13.70 -4.48
N ALA A 106 10.58 -14.07 -5.72
CA ALA A 106 11.93 -14.30 -6.20
C ALA A 106 12.77 -13.01 -6.11
N LEU A 107 12.25 -11.90 -6.63
CA LEU A 107 12.93 -10.61 -6.59
C LEU A 107 13.19 -10.12 -5.15
N ALA A 108 12.23 -10.30 -4.25
CA ALA A 108 12.39 -9.94 -2.84
C ALA A 108 13.41 -10.85 -2.14
N ALA A 109 13.46 -12.13 -2.50
CA ALA A 109 14.46 -13.06 -1.98
C ALA A 109 15.87 -12.72 -2.44
N GLU A 110 16.04 -12.19 -3.66
CA GLU A 110 17.34 -11.77 -4.20
C GLU A 110 17.89 -10.47 -3.60
N LEU A 111 17.08 -9.69 -2.88
CA LEU A 111 17.54 -8.47 -2.23
C LEU A 111 18.64 -8.76 -1.20
N PHE A 112 19.62 -7.85 -1.13
CA PHE A 112 20.73 -7.91 -0.17
C PHE A 112 21.49 -9.24 -0.22
N ASP A 113 21.96 -9.62 -1.42
CA ASP A 113 22.73 -10.85 -1.68
C ASP A 113 22.01 -12.13 -1.20
N GLY A 114 20.69 -12.17 -1.39
CA GLY A 114 19.88 -13.33 -1.02
C GLY A 114 19.37 -13.34 0.43
N GLN A 115 19.71 -12.33 1.24
CA GLN A 115 19.29 -12.27 2.65
C GLN A 115 17.86 -11.74 2.82
N GLY A 116 17.36 -10.99 1.84
CA GLY A 116 16.08 -10.29 1.93
C GLY A 116 16.15 -9.00 2.74
N SER A 117 15.18 -8.11 2.53
CA SER A 117 15.06 -6.87 3.31
C SER A 117 14.57 -7.14 4.73
N TYR A 118 15.32 -6.68 5.74
CA TYR A 118 14.89 -6.63 7.15
C TYR A 118 14.12 -5.35 7.51
N GLY A 119 13.81 -4.53 6.51
CA GLY A 119 13.19 -3.22 6.68
C GLY A 119 11.84 -3.23 7.40
N ASN A 120 11.46 -2.08 7.96
CA ASN A 120 10.17 -1.88 8.63
C ASN A 120 8.98 -1.71 7.67
N GLY A 121 9.20 -1.62 6.35
CA GLY A 121 8.15 -1.40 5.36
C GLY A 121 7.07 -2.50 5.25
N ALA A 122 7.36 -3.70 5.77
CA ALA A 122 6.32 -4.73 5.94
C ALA A 122 5.40 -4.44 7.14
N ALA A 123 5.94 -3.86 8.22
CA ALA A 123 5.22 -3.55 9.45
C ALA A 123 4.39 -2.27 9.33
N MET A 124 4.87 -1.27 8.61
CA MET A 124 4.24 0.05 8.49
C MET A 124 2.82 0.02 7.93
N ARG A 125 2.50 -1.00 7.12
CA ARG A 125 1.26 -1.08 6.31
C ARG A 125 0.19 -2.03 6.80
N VAL A 126 0.45 -2.79 7.88
CA VAL A 126 -0.30 -4.03 8.18
C VAL A 126 -1.32 -3.89 9.32
N ALA A 127 -1.33 -2.77 10.05
CA ALA A 127 -2.31 -2.53 11.11
C ALA A 127 -3.78 -2.64 10.63
N PRO A 128 -4.18 -2.11 9.45
CA PRO A 128 -5.54 -2.27 8.92
C PRO A 128 -5.95 -3.73 8.71
N LEU A 129 -5.02 -4.56 8.20
CA LEU A 129 -5.24 -5.99 8.01
C LEU A 129 -5.42 -6.70 9.35
N GLY A 130 -4.55 -6.41 10.31
CA GLY A 130 -4.61 -7.00 11.65
C GLY A 130 -5.93 -6.72 12.36
N ALA A 131 -6.43 -5.49 12.27
CA ALA A 131 -7.68 -5.07 12.91
C ALA A 131 -8.91 -5.89 12.47
N LEU A 132 -8.90 -6.51 11.27
CA LEU A 132 -9.99 -7.40 10.82
C LEU A 132 -10.09 -8.69 11.61
N TYR A 133 -8.97 -9.18 12.13
CA TYR A 133 -8.88 -10.46 12.84
C TYR A 133 -9.09 -10.30 14.35
N TYR A 134 -9.71 -9.20 14.82
CA TYR A 134 -9.93 -8.95 16.25
C TYR A 134 -10.72 -10.08 16.96
N ALA A 135 -11.57 -10.82 16.24
CA ALA A 135 -12.32 -11.93 16.82
C ALA A 135 -11.41 -13.09 17.23
N ASP A 136 -10.30 -13.27 16.50
CA ASP A 136 -9.25 -14.24 16.79
C ASP A 136 -7.91 -13.70 16.28
N PRO A 137 -7.17 -12.95 17.13
CA PRO A 137 -5.91 -12.31 16.76
C PRO A 137 -4.86 -13.26 16.17
N THR A 138 -4.93 -14.56 16.49
CA THR A 138 -4.00 -15.56 15.95
C THR A 138 -4.16 -15.75 14.44
N LYS A 139 -5.35 -15.48 13.89
CA LYS A 139 -5.62 -15.54 12.45
C LYS A 139 -4.97 -14.41 11.66
N ALA A 140 -4.49 -13.35 12.32
CA ALA A 140 -3.73 -12.28 11.67
C ALA A 140 -2.31 -12.72 11.27
N ILE A 141 -1.74 -13.74 11.93
CA ILE A 141 -0.32 -14.12 11.79
C ILE A 141 0.03 -14.50 10.35
N ARG A 142 -0.73 -15.45 9.79
CA ARG A 142 -0.49 -15.95 8.42
C ARG A 142 -0.62 -14.86 7.36
N PRO A 143 -1.75 -14.12 7.25
CA PRO A 143 -1.89 -13.09 6.24
C PRO A 143 -0.88 -11.95 6.43
N ALA A 144 -0.54 -11.56 7.67
CA ALA A 144 0.54 -10.60 7.91
C ALA A 144 1.88 -11.07 7.35
N ALA A 145 2.27 -12.33 7.60
CA ALA A 145 3.48 -12.90 7.04
C ALA A 145 3.45 -12.97 5.50
N GLU A 146 2.32 -13.37 4.91
CA GLU A 146 2.13 -13.43 3.47
C GLU A 146 2.26 -12.03 2.83
N THR A 147 1.72 -10.97 3.46
CA THR A 147 1.94 -9.60 2.98
C THR A 147 3.40 -9.17 3.08
N ALA A 148 4.16 -9.62 4.07
CA ALA A 148 5.56 -9.24 4.23
C ALA A 148 6.44 -9.87 3.14
N LEU A 149 6.32 -11.19 2.94
CA LEU A 149 7.20 -12.02 2.11
C LEU A 149 7.28 -11.62 0.63
N ILE A 150 6.31 -10.88 0.10
CA ILE A 150 6.33 -10.34 -1.27
C ILE A 150 7.23 -9.11 -1.45
N THR A 151 7.76 -8.57 -0.36
CA THR A 151 8.68 -7.40 -0.39
C THR A 151 9.87 -7.53 0.55
N HIS A 152 9.68 -8.28 1.64
CA HIS A 152 10.62 -8.44 2.74
C HIS A 152 10.64 -9.91 3.13
N THR A 153 11.62 -10.66 2.64
CA THR A 153 11.77 -12.10 2.91
C THR A 153 12.57 -12.38 4.19
N HIS A 154 13.24 -11.37 4.76
CA HIS A 154 14.01 -11.55 5.98
C HIS A 154 13.09 -11.79 7.20
N PRO A 155 13.39 -12.77 8.08
CA PRO A 155 12.52 -13.11 9.20
C PRO A 155 12.13 -11.93 10.09
N GLN A 156 13.07 -11.03 10.42
CA GLN A 156 12.77 -9.86 11.27
C GLN A 156 11.67 -8.95 10.71
N ALA A 157 11.62 -8.76 9.38
CA ALA A 157 10.58 -7.94 8.77
C ALA A 157 9.21 -8.63 8.83
N VAL A 158 9.19 -9.95 8.64
CA VAL A 158 8.01 -10.80 8.81
C VAL A 158 7.51 -10.75 10.26
N ASP A 159 8.42 -10.90 11.23
CA ASP A 159 8.11 -10.85 12.66
C ASP A 159 7.53 -9.49 13.06
N GLY A 160 8.08 -8.41 12.51
CA GLY A 160 7.56 -7.06 12.69
C GLY A 160 6.14 -6.89 12.17
N ALA A 161 5.85 -7.38 10.96
CA ALA A 161 4.51 -7.34 10.40
C ALA A 161 3.52 -8.17 11.24
N ILE A 162 3.91 -9.35 11.70
CA ILE A 162 3.09 -10.19 12.58
C ILE A 162 2.78 -9.44 13.89
N ALA A 163 3.81 -8.85 14.53
CA ALA A 163 3.65 -8.14 15.79
C ALA A 163 2.65 -6.96 15.65
N VAL A 164 2.79 -6.15 14.60
CA VAL A 164 1.87 -5.01 14.36
C VAL A 164 0.45 -5.48 14.06
N ALA A 165 0.27 -6.50 13.22
CA ALA A 165 -1.05 -7.02 12.90
C ALA A 165 -1.77 -7.59 14.13
N VAL A 166 -1.05 -8.36 14.96
CA VAL A 166 -1.59 -8.91 16.20
C VAL A 166 -1.89 -7.80 17.21
N ALA A 167 -1.03 -6.78 17.32
CA ALA A 167 -1.27 -5.62 18.18
C ALA A 167 -2.55 -4.87 17.79
N ALA A 168 -2.76 -4.62 16.49
CA ALA A 168 -3.98 -4.00 16.00
C ALA A 168 -5.22 -4.85 16.33
N ALA A 169 -5.15 -6.19 16.16
CA ALA A 169 -6.25 -7.08 16.51
C ALA A 169 -6.62 -7.02 18.02
N PHE A 170 -5.62 -7.04 18.90
CA PHE A 170 -5.85 -6.88 20.35
C PHE A 170 -6.34 -5.47 20.73
N ALA A 171 -5.88 -4.43 20.03
CA ALA A 171 -6.31 -3.07 20.28
C ALA A 171 -7.82 -2.91 20.05
N VAL A 172 -8.36 -3.54 19.00
CA VAL A 172 -9.82 -3.61 18.79
C VAL A 172 -10.53 -4.32 19.93
N GLN A 173 -9.98 -5.40 20.48
CA GLN A 173 -10.58 -6.08 21.64
C GLN A 173 -10.63 -5.16 22.86
N VAL A 174 -9.57 -4.36 23.10
CA VAL A 174 -9.54 -3.36 24.18
C VAL A 174 -10.61 -2.29 23.96
N GLY A 175 -10.71 -1.74 22.75
CA GLY A 175 -11.77 -0.79 22.38
C GLY A 175 -13.18 -1.35 22.56
N ARG A 176 -13.34 -2.66 22.40
CA ARG A 176 -14.57 -3.42 22.69
C ARG A 176 -14.66 -3.94 24.12
N GLN A 177 -14.05 -3.21 25.06
CA GLN A 177 -14.17 -3.39 26.51
C GLN A 177 -13.48 -4.65 27.07
N THR A 178 -12.56 -5.27 26.32
CA THR A 178 -11.68 -6.29 26.89
C THR A 178 -10.63 -5.62 27.76
N ARG A 179 -10.59 -5.95 29.05
CA ARG A 179 -9.62 -5.36 29.98
C ARG A 179 -8.22 -5.91 29.71
N MET A 180 -7.31 -5.03 29.27
CA MET A 180 -5.88 -5.31 29.18
C MET A 180 -5.11 -4.11 29.74
N THR A 181 -4.12 -4.38 30.58
CA THR A 181 -3.12 -3.36 30.95
C THR A 181 -2.09 -3.23 29.82
N PRO A 182 -1.29 -2.16 29.76
CA PRO A 182 -0.20 -2.04 28.78
C PRO A 182 0.73 -3.26 28.79
N THR A 183 1.05 -3.79 29.98
CA THR A 183 1.86 -5.01 30.16
C THR A 183 1.19 -6.22 29.52
N THR A 184 -0.08 -6.50 29.87
CA THR A 184 -0.80 -7.65 29.31
C THR A 184 -1.02 -7.52 27.80
N PHE A 185 -1.22 -6.31 27.29
CA PHE A 185 -1.32 -6.04 25.86
C PHE A 185 -0.02 -6.44 25.13
N LEU A 186 1.12 -5.90 25.55
CA LEU A 186 2.41 -6.23 24.94
C LEU A 186 2.81 -7.69 25.13
N ASP A 187 2.54 -8.29 26.30
CA ASP A 187 2.82 -9.71 26.54
C ASP A 187 2.05 -10.62 25.58
N ARG A 188 0.79 -10.29 25.28
CA ARG A 188 -0.01 -11.03 24.30
C ARG A 188 0.53 -10.88 22.88
N VAL A 189 0.93 -9.68 22.48
CA VAL A 189 1.59 -9.46 21.18
C VAL A 189 2.87 -10.29 21.10
N ARG A 190 3.75 -10.16 22.09
CA ARG A 190 5.02 -10.89 22.22
C ARG A 190 4.85 -12.41 22.16
N ALA A 191 3.79 -12.94 22.77
CA ALA A 191 3.50 -14.38 22.75
C ALA A 191 3.17 -14.92 21.34
N HIS A 192 2.68 -14.07 20.45
CA HIS A 192 2.35 -14.40 19.06
C HIS A 192 3.38 -13.92 18.04
N THR A 193 4.40 -13.16 18.47
CA THR A 193 5.55 -12.82 17.64
C THR A 193 6.54 -14.01 17.63
N PRO A 194 7.04 -14.43 16.44
CA PRO A 194 8.08 -15.45 16.36
C PRO A 194 9.35 -15.08 17.15
N ALA A 195 10.14 -16.09 17.52
CA ALA A 195 11.39 -15.85 18.24
C ALA A 195 12.40 -15.15 17.35
N GLY A 196 12.92 -14.01 17.81
CA GLY A 196 13.84 -13.16 17.07
C GLY A 196 13.93 -11.75 17.66
N ALA A 197 14.72 -10.89 17.03
CA ALA A 197 15.05 -9.55 17.54
C ALA A 197 13.81 -8.68 17.82
N VAL A 198 12.74 -8.81 17.04
CA VAL A 198 11.48 -8.07 17.30
C VAL A 198 10.85 -8.52 18.62
N ARG A 199 10.77 -9.83 18.87
CA ARG A 199 10.22 -10.37 20.12
C ARG A 199 11.09 -10.04 21.34
N ASP A 200 12.40 -10.03 21.17
CA ASP A 200 13.34 -9.60 22.22
C ASP A 200 13.14 -8.12 22.52
N GLY A 201 13.02 -7.28 21.50
CA GLY A 201 12.66 -5.87 21.65
C GLY A 201 11.30 -5.66 22.35
N LEU A 202 10.30 -6.51 22.08
CA LEU A 202 9.02 -6.46 22.81
C LEU A 202 9.17 -6.84 24.30
N THR A 203 10.14 -7.70 24.62
CA THR A 203 10.47 -8.02 26.03
C THR A 203 11.05 -6.78 26.72
N GLU A 204 11.98 -6.08 26.07
CA GLU A 204 12.52 -4.80 26.56
C GLU A 204 11.43 -3.73 26.66
N ALA A 205 10.52 -3.66 25.69
CA ALA A 205 9.41 -2.71 25.70
C ALA A 205 8.52 -2.90 26.93
N ILE A 206 8.23 -4.15 27.31
CA ILE A 206 7.47 -4.44 28.52
C ILE A 206 8.21 -3.93 29.77
N ALA A 207 9.52 -4.16 29.85
CA ALA A 207 10.35 -3.69 30.97
C ALA A 207 10.39 -2.15 31.07
N LEU A 208 10.31 -1.47 29.93
CA LEU A 208 10.37 -0.01 29.82
C LEU A 208 9.01 0.68 29.91
N LEU A 209 7.90 -0.04 30.14
CA LEU A 209 6.57 0.60 30.25
C LEU A 209 6.49 1.67 31.35
N GLY A 210 7.35 1.62 32.36
CA GLY A 210 7.46 2.63 33.41
C GLY A 210 8.32 3.85 33.07
N GLU A 211 9.08 3.84 31.97
CA GLU A 211 9.95 4.95 31.56
C GLU A 211 9.10 6.13 31.06
N PRO A 212 9.16 7.32 31.67
CA PRO A 212 8.38 8.47 31.21
C PRO A 212 8.93 9.13 29.94
N ASP A 213 10.24 9.06 29.67
CA ASP A 213 10.90 9.76 28.56
C ASP A 213 11.01 8.86 27.31
N PRO A 214 10.32 9.19 26.20
CA PRO A 214 10.38 8.42 24.97
C PRO A 214 11.79 8.35 24.37
N ALA A 215 12.63 9.37 24.59
CA ALA A 215 14.02 9.35 24.11
C ALA A 215 14.87 8.34 24.87
N VAL A 216 14.59 8.11 26.16
CA VAL A 216 15.26 7.07 26.95
C VAL A 216 14.87 5.69 26.44
N ALA A 217 13.57 5.44 26.26
CA ALA A 217 13.06 4.18 25.74
C ALA A 217 13.62 3.88 24.33
N ALA A 218 13.66 4.88 23.46
CA ALA A 218 14.19 4.75 22.10
C ALA A 218 15.67 4.38 22.03
N ARG A 219 16.49 4.72 23.04
CA ARG A 219 17.90 4.28 23.08
C ARG A 219 18.05 2.76 23.22
N VAL A 220 17.05 2.09 23.79
CA VAL A 220 17.03 0.63 23.96
C VAL A 220 16.22 -0.03 22.85
N LEU A 221 15.04 0.50 22.55
CA LEU A 221 14.08 -0.09 21.62
C LEU A 221 14.34 0.25 20.15
N GLY A 222 15.16 1.28 19.90
CA GLY A 222 15.26 1.95 18.61
C GLY A 222 14.20 3.05 18.44
N ASN A 223 14.31 3.80 17.35
CA ASN A 223 13.34 4.81 16.91
C ASN A 223 13.13 4.75 15.38
N GLY A 224 13.44 3.59 14.80
CA GLY A 224 13.41 3.34 13.37
C GLY A 224 14.51 4.02 12.56
N SER A 225 15.45 4.76 13.17
CA SER A 225 16.59 5.38 12.47
C SER A 225 17.44 4.40 11.64
N ARG A 226 17.42 3.10 11.94
CA ARG A 226 18.06 2.04 11.13
C ARG A 226 17.15 1.44 10.05
N THR A 227 15.96 1.98 9.88
CA THR A 227 14.88 1.58 8.95
C THR A 227 14.64 0.06 8.98
N SER A 228 14.74 -0.55 10.17
CA SER A 228 14.59 -2.00 10.36
C SER A 228 13.39 -2.30 11.24
N ALA A 229 12.75 -3.46 11.03
CA ALA A 229 11.61 -3.86 11.85
C ALA A 229 11.97 -3.95 13.35
N ALA A 230 13.15 -4.47 13.69
CA ALA A 230 13.62 -4.60 15.07
C ALA A 230 13.94 -3.25 15.74
N ASP A 231 14.27 -2.22 14.96
CA ASP A 231 14.54 -0.86 15.45
C ASP A 231 13.27 0.02 15.53
N THR A 232 12.16 -0.44 14.94
CA THR A 232 10.93 0.36 14.77
C THR A 232 9.77 -0.20 15.58
N VAL A 233 9.49 -1.49 15.41
CA VAL A 233 8.27 -2.12 15.92
C VAL A 233 8.20 -2.15 17.45
N PRO A 234 9.27 -2.51 18.18
CA PRO A 234 9.23 -2.48 19.65
C PRO A 234 8.89 -1.10 20.22
N TYR A 235 9.49 -0.04 19.68
CA TYR A 235 9.24 1.34 20.12
C TYR A 235 7.85 1.84 19.75
N ALA A 236 7.39 1.58 18.52
CA ALA A 236 6.04 1.95 18.10
C ALA A 236 4.97 1.25 18.95
N LEU A 237 5.13 -0.05 19.23
CA LEU A 237 4.19 -0.80 20.07
C LEU A 237 4.29 -0.40 21.55
N TRP A 238 5.46 0.02 22.03
CA TRP A 238 5.61 0.64 23.35
C TRP A 238 4.80 1.94 23.48
N CYS A 239 4.91 2.84 22.49
CA CYS A 239 4.12 4.07 22.43
C CYS A 239 2.62 3.76 22.41
N ALA A 240 2.20 2.83 21.54
CA ALA A 240 0.80 2.41 21.43
C ALA A 240 0.27 1.81 22.73
N ALA A 241 1.01 0.92 23.39
CA ALA A 241 0.57 0.26 24.62
C ALA A 241 0.33 1.25 25.76
N ARG A 242 1.17 2.28 25.87
CA ARG A 242 1.07 3.32 26.92
C ARG A 242 -0.08 4.30 26.69
N ARG A 243 -0.42 4.54 25.41
CA ARG A 243 -1.40 5.54 24.98
C ARG A 243 -2.55 4.95 24.18
N LEU A 244 -2.89 3.68 24.43
CA LEU A 244 -3.80 2.90 23.57
C LEU A 244 -5.20 3.50 23.41
N THR A 245 -5.60 4.37 24.34
CA THR A 245 -6.90 5.05 24.36
C THR A 245 -6.82 6.56 24.11
N ASP A 246 -5.63 7.08 23.80
CA ASP A 246 -5.37 8.51 23.58
C ASP A 246 -4.50 8.68 22.33
N TYR A 247 -5.16 8.83 21.18
CA TYR A 247 -4.49 8.92 19.88
C TYR A 247 -3.52 10.10 19.78
N PRO A 248 -3.89 11.36 20.14
CA PRO A 248 -2.96 12.47 20.12
C PRO A 248 -1.72 12.23 20.99
N ALA A 249 -1.89 11.74 22.22
CA ALA A 249 -0.75 11.46 23.09
C ALA A 249 0.15 10.37 22.50
N ALA A 250 -0.42 9.34 21.88
CA ALA A 250 0.34 8.27 21.24
C ALA A 250 1.21 8.78 20.08
N ILE A 251 0.66 9.63 19.21
CA ILE A 251 1.41 10.21 18.09
C ILE A 251 2.53 11.12 18.59
N TRP A 252 2.28 11.98 19.58
CA TRP A 252 3.33 12.81 20.18
C TRP A 252 4.43 11.99 20.86
N GLU A 253 4.08 10.85 21.43
CA GLU A 253 5.05 9.93 22.02
C GLU A 253 5.90 9.26 20.93
N ALA A 254 5.26 8.80 19.84
CA ALA A 254 5.90 8.16 18.69
C ALA A 254 6.93 9.05 17.98
N ILE A 255 6.60 10.32 17.72
CA ILE A 255 7.53 11.24 17.05
C ILE A 255 8.57 11.82 18.03
N GLY A 256 8.33 11.69 19.34
CA GLY A 256 9.10 12.34 20.40
C GLY A 256 10.59 11.96 20.44
N ALA A 257 10.95 10.77 19.94
CA ALA A 257 12.34 10.31 19.90
C ALA A 257 13.07 10.58 18.57
N GLY A 258 12.44 11.27 17.62
CA GLY A 258 13.00 11.46 16.28
C GLY A 258 13.14 10.13 15.54
N GLY A 259 14.17 10.00 14.69
CA GLY A 259 14.40 8.80 13.89
C GLY A 259 13.44 8.75 12.70
N ASP A 260 12.80 7.60 12.48
CA ASP A 260 11.86 7.32 11.39
C ASP A 260 10.43 7.66 11.84
N MET A 261 10.18 8.97 11.96
CA MET A 261 9.02 9.51 12.68
C MET A 261 7.68 9.19 12.01
N ASP A 262 7.60 9.27 10.69
CA ASP A 262 6.43 8.86 9.91
C ASP A 262 6.12 7.38 10.13
N THR A 263 7.11 6.49 9.99
CA THR A 263 6.88 5.05 10.14
C THR A 263 6.47 4.66 11.56
N VAL A 264 7.16 5.18 12.57
CA VAL A 264 6.82 4.91 13.98
C VAL A 264 5.43 5.46 14.31
N ALA A 265 5.08 6.65 13.82
CA ALA A 265 3.76 7.25 14.01
C ALA A 265 2.66 6.53 13.22
N ALA A 266 2.95 6.01 12.03
CA ALA A 266 2.03 5.22 11.22
C ALA A 266 1.65 3.91 11.92
N VAL A 267 2.63 3.15 12.39
CA VAL A 267 2.41 1.91 13.15
C VAL A 267 1.65 2.22 14.45
N THR A 268 2.10 3.20 15.21
CA THR A 268 1.47 3.59 16.49
C THR A 268 0.03 4.04 16.27
N GLY A 269 -0.20 4.95 15.32
CA GLY A 269 -1.50 5.50 14.98
C GLY A 269 -2.47 4.45 14.49
N GLY A 270 -2.02 3.51 13.65
CA GLY A 270 -2.85 2.42 13.17
C GLY A 270 -3.33 1.49 14.30
N VAL A 271 -2.44 1.13 15.23
CA VAL A 271 -2.79 0.30 16.39
C VAL A 271 -3.73 1.05 17.35
N VAL A 272 -3.45 2.32 17.64
CA VAL A 272 -4.25 3.10 18.60
C VAL A 272 -5.64 3.42 18.04
N ALA A 273 -5.74 3.78 16.76
CA ALA A 273 -7.05 4.01 16.13
C ALA A 273 -7.86 2.72 15.98
N ALA A 274 -7.23 1.54 15.92
CA ALA A 274 -7.96 0.27 16.01
C ALA A 274 -8.66 0.11 17.37
N CYS A 275 -8.14 0.71 18.45
CA CYS A 275 -8.79 0.74 19.77
C CYS A 275 -9.82 1.87 19.89
N THR A 276 -9.46 3.09 19.49
CA THR A 276 -10.28 4.29 19.72
C THR A 276 -11.33 4.55 18.63
N GLY A 277 -11.21 3.88 17.49
CA GLY A 277 -11.94 4.21 16.27
C GLY A 277 -11.44 5.51 15.62
N SER A 278 -11.91 5.80 14.40
CA SER A 278 -11.61 7.08 13.73
C SER A 278 -12.05 8.29 14.57
N ALA A 279 -13.03 8.12 15.46
CA ALA A 279 -13.51 9.16 16.38
C ALA A 279 -12.48 9.55 17.46
N GLY A 280 -11.49 8.71 17.75
CA GLY A 280 -10.38 9.04 18.64
C GLY A 280 -9.36 9.98 18.01
N ILE A 281 -9.36 10.12 16.68
CA ILE A 281 -8.45 11.00 15.95
C ILE A 281 -9.05 12.41 15.94
N PRO A 282 -8.28 13.47 16.28
CA PRO A 282 -8.77 14.83 16.16
C PRO A 282 -9.27 15.13 14.74
N ALA A 283 -10.51 15.62 14.62
CA ALA A 283 -11.11 15.92 13.32
C ALA A 283 -10.27 16.91 12.49
N ALA A 284 -9.60 17.86 13.15
CA ALA A 284 -8.68 18.79 12.50
C ALA A 284 -7.44 18.10 11.91
N TRP A 285 -6.96 17.02 12.51
CA TRP A 285 -5.81 16.25 11.99
C TRP A 285 -6.23 15.40 10.79
N LEU A 286 -7.39 14.74 10.87
CA LEU A 286 -7.98 14.03 9.73
C LEU A 286 -8.22 14.95 8.53
N ALA A 287 -8.67 16.18 8.77
CA ALA A 287 -8.89 17.18 7.72
C ALA A 287 -7.58 17.78 7.18
N ALA A 288 -6.52 17.84 7.99
CA ALA A 288 -5.21 18.31 7.56
C ALA A 288 -4.44 17.25 6.79
N ARG A 289 -4.62 15.96 7.06
CA ARG A 289 -4.04 14.86 6.26
C ARG A 289 -4.59 14.93 4.83
N GLU A 290 -3.72 14.75 3.84
CA GLU A 290 -4.11 14.50 2.45
C GLU A 290 -5.21 13.42 2.39
N PRO A 291 -6.27 13.61 1.57
CA PRO A 291 -7.31 12.59 1.43
C PRO A 291 -6.74 11.24 1.00
N LEU A 292 -7.32 10.16 1.53
CA LEU A 292 -7.00 8.82 1.02
C LEU A 292 -7.50 8.68 -0.41
N PRO A 293 -6.76 7.98 -1.28
CA PRO A 293 -7.10 7.89 -2.69
C PRO A 293 -8.36 7.05 -2.91
N ALA A 294 -9.19 7.45 -3.86
CA ALA A 294 -10.47 6.78 -4.14
C ALA A 294 -10.32 5.28 -4.49
N TRP A 295 -9.19 4.89 -5.11
CA TRP A 295 -8.94 3.48 -5.45
C TRP A 295 -8.75 2.58 -4.23
N ALA A 296 -8.52 3.14 -3.03
CA ALA A 296 -8.39 2.37 -1.79
C ALA A 296 -9.73 1.76 -1.34
N PHE A 297 -10.83 2.22 -1.94
CA PHE A 297 -12.21 1.90 -1.56
C PHE A 297 -12.96 1.20 -2.71
N PRO A 298 -12.52 -0.02 -3.11
CA PRO A 298 -13.24 -0.80 -4.12
C PRO A 298 -14.55 -1.36 -3.55
N GLU A 299 -15.50 -1.71 -4.42
CA GLU A 299 -16.72 -2.40 -4.00
C GLU A 299 -16.36 -3.74 -3.30
N PRO A 300 -16.87 -3.98 -2.07
CA PRO A 300 -16.53 -5.17 -1.31
C PRO A 300 -16.88 -6.47 -2.05
N GLU A 301 -15.99 -7.46 -2.00
CA GLU A 301 -16.18 -8.78 -2.64
C GLU A 301 -16.51 -8.71 -4.14
N SER A 302 -16.16 -7.60 -4.80
CA SER A 302 -16.41 -7.43 -6.23
C SER A 302 -15.68 -8.46 -7.09
N VAL A 303 -14.65 -9.12 -6.53
CA VAL A 303 -14.04 -10.30 -7.15
C VAL A 303 -14.09 -11.50 -6.17
N PRO A 304 -14.93 -12.52 -6.44
CA PRO A 304 -15.10 -13.66 -5.54
C PRO A 304 -13.82 -14.48 -5.34
N GLY A 305 -13.55 -14.89 -4.10
CA GLY A 305 -12.53 -15.89 -3.80
C GLY A 305 -12.83 -17.23 -4.48
N GLY A 306 -11.85 -17.82 -5.16
CA GLY A 306 -11.96 -19.14 -5.78
C GLY A 306 -12.41 -19.18 -7.24
N ARG A 307 -12.83 -18.04 -7.85
CA ARG A 307 -12.65 -17.91 -9.30
C ARG A 307 -11.15 -17.75 -9.50
N GLY A 308 -10.58 -18.62 -10.35
CA GLY A 308 -9.13 -18.80 -10.51
C GLY A 308 -8.41 -17.46 -10.44
N ARG A 309 -7.22 -17.44 -9.78
CA ARG A 309 -6.26 -16.31 -9.73
C ARG A 309 -6.68 -15.36 -10.81
N ALA A 310 -7.12 -14.13 -10.50
CA ALA A 310 -7.45 -13.18 -11.56
C ALA A 310 -6.36 -13.37 -12.59
N GLU A 311 -6.72 -13.95 -13.75
CA GLU A 311 -5.73 -14.42 -14.70
C GLU A 311 -5.29 -13.11 -15.30
N MET A 312 -4.35 -12.52 -14.59
CA MET A 312 -4.15 -11.10 -14.65
C MET A 312 -3.10 -10.91 -15.70
N LEU A 313 -3.45 -9.96 -16.51
CA LEU A 313 -2.75 -9.49 -17.68
C LEU A 313 -1.39 -8.98 -17.22
N VAL A 314 -0.35 -9.81 -17.20
CA VAL A 314 1.02 -9.35 -16.87
C VAL A 314 1.44 -8.35 -17.94
N PRO A 315 1.47 -7.04 -17.73
CA PRO A 315 1.65 -6.11 -18.83
C PRO A 315 3.08 -6.25 -19.35
N ARG A 316 3.28 -6.88 -20.51
CA ARG A 316 4.59 -6.92 -21.17
C ARG A 316 4.81 -5.60 -21.88
N PRO A 317 5.90 -4.85 -21.58
CA PRO A 317 6.27 -3.68 -22.35
C PRO A 317 6.29 -4.00 -23.84
N GLN A 318 5.66 -3.14 -24.63
CA GLN A 318 5.67 -3.21 -26.09
C GLN A 318 6.42 -2.01 -26.65
N PRO A 319 6.98 -2.10 -27.86
CA PRO A 319 7.42 -0.94 -28.60
C PRO A 319 6.30 0.11 -28.63
N VAL A 320 6.60 1.33 -28.17
CA VAL A 320 5.64 2.43 -28.18
C VAL A 320 5.31 2.76 -29.63
N PRO A 321 4.04 2.71 -30.05
CA PRO A 321 3.67 3.05 -31.43
C PRO A 321 4.11 4.47 -31.77
N ASP A 322 4.80 4.64 -32.89
CA ASP A 322 5.11 5.98 -33.41
C ASP A 322 3.86 6.56 -34.08
N LEU A 323 2.96 7.08 -33.25
CA LEU A 323 1.70 7.69 -33.63
C LEU A 323 1.62 9.10 -33.06
N ARG A 324 1.00 9.99 -33.84
CA ARG A 324 0.65 11.34 -33.44
C ARG A 324 -0.77 11.63 -33.85
N TRP A 325 -1.54 12.18 -32.93
CA TRP A 325 -2.93 12.54 -33.15
C TRP A 325 -3.10 14.04 -32.98
N SER A 326 -3.78 14.67 -33.93
CA SER A 326 -4.37 15.99 -33.78
C SER A 326 -5.40 16.01 -32.64
N GLU A 327 -5.84 17.21 -32.26
CA GLU A 327 -6.89 17.35 -31.25
C GLU A 327 -8.18 16.64 -31.70
N GLU A 328 -8.55 16.74 -32.98
CA GLU A 328 -9.77 16.12 -33.52
C GLU A 328 -9.70 14.59 -33.54
N GLU A 329 -8.55 14.01 -33.87
CA GLU A 329 -8.32 12.56 -33.81
C GLU A 329 -8.35 12.06 -32.36
N TRP A 330 -7.75 12.81 -31.43
CA TRP A 330 -7.78 12.47 -30.02
C TRP A 330 -9.20 12.53 -29.44
N GLN A 331 -9.99 13.56 -29.78
CA GLN A 331 -11.39 13.63 -29.36
C GLN A 331 -12.23 12.46 -29.89
N ARG A 332 -11.93 11.96 -31.10
CA ARG A 332 -12.55 10.74 -31.66
C ARG A 332 -12.18 9.49 -30.88
N ILE A 333 -10.91 9.33 -30.53
CA ILE A 333 -10.45 8.20 -29.69
C ILE A 333 -11.11 8.26 -28.30
N ARG A 334 -11.31 9.47 -27.75
CA ARG A 334 -11.83 9.68 -26.39
C ARG A 334 -13.34 9.52 -26.25
N SER A 335 -14.10 9.71 -27.33
CA SER A 335 -15.58 9.83 -27.28
C SER A 335 -16.35 8.49 -27.16
N GLY A 336 -15.66 7.35 -27.07
CA GLY A 336 -16.28 6.08 -26.66
C GLY A 336 -15.98 4.90 -27.59
N PRO A 337 -16.49 3.69 -27.26
CA PRO A 337 -16.08 2.46 -27.91
C PRO A 337 -16.40 2.47 -29.39
N GLN A 338 -15.35 2.49 -30.21
CA GLN A 338 -15.46 2.24 -31.63
C GLN A 338 -15.26 0.73 -31.86
N GLU A 339 -16.27 0.04 -32.39
CA GLU A 339 -16.10 -1.32 -32.91
C GLU A 339 -15.27 -1.27 -34.19
N ILE A 340 -14.03 -1.73 -34.14
CA ILE A 340 -13.03 -1.65 -35.21
C ILE A 340 -12.63 -3.06 -35.67
N GLY A 341 -12.32 -3.20 -36.96
CA GLY A 341 -11.90 -4.49 -37.56
C GLY A 341 -12.95 -5.10 -38.49
N PRO A 342 -12.53 -5.97 -39.44
CA PRO A 342 -13.44 -6.64 -40.38
C PRO A 342 -14.54 -7.48 -39.69
N ASP A 343 -14.29 -7.91 -38.44
CA ASP A 343 -15.24 -8.67 -37.61
C ASP A 343 -15.85 -7.88 -36.43
N ARG A 344 -15.63 -6.54 -36.34
CA ARG A 344 -16.04 -5.71 -35.18
C ARG A 344 -15.53 -6.20 -33.82
N ARG A 345 -14.37 -6.85 -33.83
CA ARG A 345 -13.81 -7.52 -32.66
C ARG A 345 -12.94 -6.61 -31.78
N TRP A 346 -12.77 -5.33 -32.08
CA TRP A 346 -11.91 -4.45 -31.28
C TRP A 346 -12.69 -3.25 -30.80
N SER A 347 -12.45 -2.85 -29.55
CA SER A 347 -13.03 -1.67 -28.92
C SER A 347 -11.92 -0.85 -28.27
N VAL A 348 -12.03 0.47 -28.36
CA VAL A 348 -11.07 1.40 -27.77
C VAL A 348 -11.77 2.21 -26.70
N HIS A 349 -11.24 2.17 -25.48
CA HIS A 349 -11.76 2.89 -24.34
C HIS A 349 -10.70 3.84 -23.81
N THR A 350 -11.12 4.98 -23.26
CA THR A 350 -10.19 5.93 -22.66
C THR A 350 -10.58 6.24 -21.22
N ARG A 351 -9.58 6.38 -20.36
CA ARG A 351 -9.74 6.86 -18.97
C ARG A 351 -8.47 7.56 -18.54
N GLU A 352 -8.57 8.80 -18.07
CA GLU A 352 -7.48 9.52 -17.38
C GLU A 352 -6.14 9.56 -18.18
N GLY A 353 -6.20 9.76 -19.50
CA GLY A 353 -4.99 9.80 -20.35
C GLY A 353 -4.46 8.42 -20.77
N THR A 354 -5.16 7.36 -20.40
CA THR A 354 -4.87 5.99 -20.82
C THR A 354 -5.84 5.54 -21.90
N VAL A 355 -5.31 4.92 -22.96
CA VAL A 355 -6.05 4.24 -24.02
C VAL A 355 -5.99 2.74 -23.79
N ARG A 356 -7.15 2.08 -23.76
CA ARG A 356 -7.30 0.63 -23.62
C ARG A 356 -7.87 0.06 -24.91
N VAL A 357 -7.20 -0.94 -25.46
CA VAL A 357 -7.65 -1.65 -26.67
C VAL A 357 -8.11 -3.04 -26.25
N CYS A 358 -9.40 -3.31 -26.37
CA CYS A 358 -10.06 -4.52 -25.90
C CYS A 358 -10.61 -5.31 -27.08
N ARG A 359 -10.61 -6.66 -27.00
CA ARG A 359 -11.27 -7.50 -28.02
C ARG A 359 -12.74 -7.82 -27.67
N SER A 360 -13.08 -7.73 -26.39
CA SER A 360 -14.44 -7.85 -25.85
C SER A 360 -14.64 -6.75 -24.82
N GLU A 361 -15.89 -6.44 -24.44
CA GLU A 361 -16.21 -5.31 -23.56
C GLU A 361 -15.55 -5.32 -22.17
N ARG A 362 -14.84 -6.40 -21.78
CA ARG A 362 -14.39 -6.59 -20.40
C ARG A 362 -12.87 -6.61 -20.19
N ASP A 363 -12.08 -7.10 -21.15
CA ASP A 363 -10.65 -7.37 -20.92
C ASP A 363 -9.74 -6.65 -21.95
N PRO A 364 -8.85 -5.73 -21.51
CA PRO A 364 -7.94 -4.98 -22.38
C PRO A 364 -6.73 -5.82 -22.82
N VAL A 365 -6.54 -5.96 -24.13
CA VAL A 365 -5.38 -6.65 -24.72
C VAL A 365 -4.13 -5.75 -24.70
N TRP A 366 -4.33 -4.44 -24.94
CA TRP A 366 -3.28 -3.43 -24.82
C TRP A 366 -3.72 -2.24 -23.99
N GLU A 367 -2.77 -1.64 -23.30
CA GLU A 367 -2.93 -0.37 -22.60
C GLU A 367 -1.80 0.59 -22.99
N LEU A 368 -2.13 1.85 -23.26
CA LEU A 368 -1.18 2.89 -23.65
C LEU A 368 -1.39 4.14 -22.80
N THR A 369 -0.32 4.71 -22.25
CA THR A 369 -0.36 6.06 -21.69
C THR A 369 -0.12 7.06 -22.82
N VAL A 370 -1.00 8.06 -22.91
CA VAL A 370 -0.98 9.09 -23.94
C VAL A 370 -0.80 10.46 -23.28
N VAL A 371 0.14 11.24 -23.80
CA VAL A 371 0.40 12.61 -23.32
C VAL A 371 0.14 13.63 -24.40
N ARG A 372 -0.19 14.85 -23.97
CA ARG A 372 -0.23 16.02 -24.85
C ARG A 372 1.18 16.58 -25.01
N GLY A 373 1.68 16.61 -26.24
CA GLY A 373 2.90 17.29 -26.64
C GLY A 373 2.62 18.62 -27.35
N ARG A 374 3.68 19.28 -27.84
CA ARG A 374 3.58 20.53 -28.60
C ARG A 374 2.85 20.36 -29.94
N ASP A 375 2.94 19.18 -30.56
CA ASP A 375 2.40 18.89 -31.89
C ASP A 375 1.18 17.93 -31.84
N GLY A 376 0.44 17.89 -30.72
CA GLY A 376 -0.72 17.01 -30.53
C GLY A 376 -0.50 15.92 -29.48
N TRP A 377 -1.27 14.84 -29.56
CA TRP A 377 -1.26 13.73 -28.62
C TRP A 377 -0.43 12.56 -29.13
N ARG A 378 0.29 11.88 -28.24
CA ARG A 378 1.10 10.70 -28.61
C ARG A 378 1.15 9.68 -27.47
N PRO A 379 1.22 8.38 -27.78
CA PRO A 379 1.55 7.39 -26.77
C PRO A 379 3.00 7.57 -26.31
N VAL A 380 3.25 7.33 -25.03
CA VAL A 380 4.60 7.34 -24.40
C VAL A 380 4.92 6.02 -23.71
N SER A 381 3.92 5.17 -23.54
CA SER A 381 4.07 3.80 -23.09
C SER A 381 3.07 2.91 -23.82
N ALA A 382 3.41 1.64 -23.99
CA ALA A 382 2.50 0.61 -24.47
C ALA A 382 2.80 -0.68 -23.73
N VAL A 383 1.76 -1.35 -23.25
CA VAL A 383 1.86 -2.66 -22.58
C VAL A 383 0.81 -3.61 -23.13
N ALA A 384 1.09 -4.91 -23.13
CA ALA A 384 0.18 -5.95 -23.59
C ALA A 384 -0.08 -7.03 -22.53
N GLU A 385 -1.30 -7.57 -22.46
CA GLU A 385 -1.80 -8.56 -21.48
C GLU A 385 -1.01 -9.88 -21.43
N ALA A 386 -0.01 -10.18 -20.60
CA ALA A 386 0.79 -11.43 -20.74
C ALA A 386 0.26 -12.69 -20.03
N VAL A 387 -1.02 -13.01 -20.18
CA VAL A 387 -1.50 -14.37 -19.87
C VAL A 387 -1.10 -15.33 -20.99
N ASP A 388 -0.23 -16.30 -20.69
CA ASP A 388 0.12 -17.39 -21.63
C ASP A 388 -1.12 -18.25 -21.92
N GLY A 389 -1.42 -18.49 -23.20
CA GLY A 389 -2.51 -19.37 -23.65
C GLY A 389 -3.89 -18.72 -23.83
N ARG A 390 -4.14 -17.49 -23.35
CA ARG A 390 -5.40 -16.77 -23.63
C ARG A 390 -5.48 -16.22 -25.05
N TRP A 391 -4.33 -15.94 -25.66
CA TRP A 391 -4.25 -15.39 -27.00
C TRP A 391 -2.97 -15.86 -27.69
N SER A 392 -3.11 -16.79 -28.63
CA SER A 392 -2.16 -16.97 -29.73
C SER A 392 -2.82 -16.45 -31.00
N LEU A 393 -2.08 -15.68 -31.81
CA LEU A 393 -2.46 -15.55 -33.21
C LEU A 393 -2.44 -16.96 -33.81
N SER A 394 -3.38 -17.27 -34.70
CA SER A 394 -3.48 -18.57 -35.38
C SER A 394 -2.20 -19.01 -36.10
N ASN A 395 -1.22 -18.11 -36.21
CA ASN A 395 0.07 -18.32 -36.85
C ASN A 395 1.25 -18.43 -35.85
N GLY A 396 0.99 -18.58 -34.54
CA GLY A 396 2.05 -18.78 -33.53
C GLY A 396 2.94 -17.56 -33.27
N GLY A 397 2.55 -16.37 -33.75
CA GLY A 397 3.28 -15.13 -33.52
C GLY A 397 2.90 -14.46 -32.20
N GLU A 398 3.88 -13.85 -31.55
CA GLU A 398 3.69 -12.90 -30.46
C GLU A 398 2.71 -11.77 -30.86
N ARG A 399 2.18 -11.05 -29.87
CA ARG A 399 1.33 -9.86 -30.06
C ARG A 399 1.97 -8.85 -30.97
N ASP A 400 1.55 -8.87 -32.23
CA ASP A 400 2.12 -8.05 -33.29
C ASP A 400 1.90 -6.55 -33.02
N PRO A 401 2.97 -5.77 -32.77
CA PRO A 401 2.88 -4.32 -32.61
C PRO A 401 2.27 -3.61 -33.84
N ALA A 402 2.38 -4.21 -35.03
CA ALA A 402 1.77 -3.66 -36.24
C ALA A 402 0.23 -3.69 -36.18
N LEU A 403 -0.37 -4.72 -35.57
CA LEU A 403 -1.82 -4.80 -35.39
C LEU A 403 -2.33 -3.72 -34.43
N LEU A 404 -1.60 -3.45 -33.35
CA LEU A 404 -1.93 -2.36 -32.42
C LEU A 404 -1.96 -1.01 -33.15
N VAL A 405 -0.95 -0.75 -33.98
CA VAL A 405 -0.86 0.48 -34.79
C VAL A 405 -2.06 0.60 -35.73
N GLN A 406 -2.47 -0.50 -36.38
CA GLN A 406 -3.63 -0.51 -37.29
C GLN A 406 -4.94 -0.19 -36.56
N VAL A 407 -5.20 -0.81 -35.41
CA VAL A 407 -6.42 -0.56 -34.62
C VAL A 407 -6.48 0.89 -34.16
N LEU A 408 -5.36 1.43 -33.68
CA LEU A 408 -5.27 2.82 -33.23
C LEU A 408 -5.41 3.84 -34.38
N ARG A 409 -4.89 3.53 -35.57
CA ARG A 409 -5.11 4.38 -36.76
C ARG A 409 -6.56 4.41 -37.17
N ALA A 410 -7.22 3.25 -37.23
CA ALA A 410 -8.65 3.19 -37.54
C ALA A 410 -9.51 3.93 -36.50
N ALA A 411 -9.15 3.84 -35.22
CA ALA A 411 -9.81 4.59 -34.14
C ALA A 411 -9.68 6.12 -34.31
N ALA A 412 -8.50 6.56 -34.78
CA ALA A 412 -8.18 7.96 -35.01
C ALA A 412 -8.89 8.52 -36.25
N THR A 413 -8.89 7.79 -37.37
CA THR A 413 -9.45 8.26 -38.65
C THR A 413 -10.95 8.03 -38.76
N GLY A 414 -11.52 7.11 -37.98
CA GLY A 414 -12.93 6.69 -38.13
C GLY A 414 -13.17 5.88 -39.40
N GLU A 415 -12.11 5.48 -40.10
CA GLU A 415 -12.18 4.64 -41.29
C GLU A 415 -12.40 3.18 -40.88
N ARG A 416 -13.37 2.51 -41.50
CA ARG A 416 -13.51 1.05 -41.39
C ARG A 416 -12.34 0.41 -42.15
N PRO A 417 -11.69 -0.63 -41.59
CA PRO A 417 -10.62 -1.34 -42.27
C PRO A 417 -11.09 -2.06 -43.53
#